data_AF-A0AAX1RVY8-F1
#
_entry.id   AF-A0AAX1RVY8-F1
#
_cell.length_a   1.000
_cell.length_b   1.000
_cell.length_c   1.000
_cell.angle_alpha   90.00
_cell.angle_beta   90.00
_cell.angle_gamma   90.00
#
_symmetry.space_group_name_H-M   'P 1'
#
loop_
_entity.id
_entity.type
_entity.pdbx_description
1 polymer ?
#
loop_
_entity_poly.entity_id
_entity_poly.type
_entity_poly.pdbx_seq_one_letter_code
_entity_poly.pdbx_strand_id
1 'polypeptide(L)'
;MFENFLLSEFSFPVKVIVSVTFDKLNDGAIGHFFEPTTIYNYPKIFVSINHFDVLLQELGEFDAVLNILRIFAHEIGHYLEYTSGYMGDNESSEIIADNYEDSLIQKFIDEVYYVYYD
;
A
#
# COMPACT_ATOMS: atom_id res chain seq x y z
N MET A 1 -7.04 -12.21 0.55
CA MET A 1 -8.26 -11.41 0.79
C MET A 1 -8.08 -10.00 0.27
N PHE A 2 -7.10 -9.25 0.78
CA PHE A 2 -6.83 -7.87 0.35
C PHE A 2 -6.51 -7.70 -1.14
N GLU A 3 -5.70 -8.59 -1.73
CA GLU A 3 -5.41 -8.56 -3.18
C GLU A 3 -6.70 -8.65 -4.03
N ASN A 4 -7.59 -9.59 -3.72
CA ASN A 4 -8.85 -9.75 -4.46
C ASN A 4 -9.75 -8.52 -4.30
N PHE A 5 -9.76 -7.91 -3.12
CA PHE A 5 -10.45 -6.65 -2.87
C PHE A 5 -9.87 -5.52 -3.73
N LEU A 6 -8.54 -5.35 -3.75
CA LEU A 6 -7.90 -4.36 -4.62
C LEU A 6 -8.26 -4.56 -6.09
N LEU A 7 -8.27 -5.80 -6.56
CA LEU A 7 -8.62 -6.16 -7.94
C LEU A 7 -10.12 -5.97 -8.26
N SER A 8 -11.01 -5.95 -7.27
CA SER A 8 -12.42 -5.60 -7.47
C SER A 8 -12.66 -4.09 -7.45
N GLU A 9 -11.83 -3.35 -6.72
CA GLU A 9 -11.95 -1.90 -6.54
C GLU A 9 -11.30 -1.10 -7.67
N PHE A 10 -10.16 -1.58 -8.18
CA PHE A 10 -9.33 -0.82 -9.11
C PHE A 10 -8.95 -1.62 -10.35
N SER A 11 -8.74 -0.88 -11.44
CA SER A 11 -8.06 -1.41 -12.62
C SER A 11 -6.57 -1.13 -12.50
N PHE A 12 -5.75 -2.14 -12.84
CA PHE A 12 -4.30 -2.02 -12.87
C PHE A 12 -3.79 -2.02 -14.32
N PRO A 13 -3.87 -0.88 -15.04
CA PRO A 13 -3.52 -0.81 -16.47
C PRO A 13 -2.04 -1.05 -16.74
N VAL A 14 -1.18 -0.78 -15.75
CA VAL A 14 0.24 -1.07 -15.78
C VAL A 14 0.52 -2.14 -14.72
N LYS A 15 1.15 -3.24 -15.12
CA LYS A 15 1.55 -4.27 -14.15
C LYS A 15 2.49 -3.65 -13.11
N VAL A 16 2.16 -3.79 -11.83
CA VAL A 16 3.01 -3.39 -10.70
C VAL A 16 3.57 -4.65 -10.03
N ILE A 17 4.85 -4.60 -9.63
CA ILE A 17 5.50 -5.68 -8.89
C ILE A 17 5.47 -5.33 -7.41
N VAL A 18 4.80 -6.14 -6.60
CA VAL A 18 4.75 -5.97 -5.14
C VAL A 18 5.76 -6.91 -4.50
N SER A 19 6.53 -6.41 -3.54
CA SER A 19 7.51 -7.19 -2.78
C SER A 19 7.46 -6.83 -1.31
N VAL A 20 7.35 -7.86 -0.45
CA VAL A 20 7.40 -7.71 1.00
C VAL A 20 8.76 -8.18 1.48
N THR A 21 9.41 -7.41 2.36
CA THR A 21 10.75 -7.71 2.86
C THR A 21 10.84 -7.52 4.38
N PHE A 22 11.77 -8.23 5.02
CA PHE A 22 12.14 -8.01 6.42
C PHE A 22 13.27 -6.97 6.58
N ASP A 23 13.84 -6.51 5.47
CA ASP A 23 14.90 -5.51 5.48
C ASP A 23 14.32 -4.10 5.59
N LYS A 24 15.06 -3.22 6.27
CA LYS A 24 14.76 -1.78 6.23
C LYS A 24 14.89 -1.28 4.80
N LEU A 25 13.93 -0.45 4.37
CA LEU A 25 14.08 0.29 3.13
C LEU A 25 15.05 1.46 3.34
N ASN A 26 15.50 2.04 2.22
CA ASN A 26 16.36 3.23 2.25
C ASN A 26 15.68 4.36 3.04
N ASP A 27 16.51 5.19 3.68
CA ASP A 27 16.07 6.34 4.48
C ASP A 27 15.12 6.02 5.65
N GLY A 28 14.98 4.73 6.00
CA GLY A 28 14.13 4.27 7.09
C GLY A 28 12.65 4.13 6.74
N ALA A 29 12.30 4.25 5.46
CA ALA A 29 10.92 4.06 5.00
C ALA A 29 10.42 2.63 5.27
N ILE A 30 9.11 2.50 5.47
CA ILE A 30 8.42 1.22 5.72
C ILE A 30 7.59 0.76 4.51
N GLY A 31 7.30 1.67 3.58
CA GLY A 31 6.76 1.42 2.25
C GLY A 31 7.51 2.28 1.23
N HIS A 32 7.52 1.86 -0.04
CA HIS A 32 7.96 2.72 -1.13
C HIS A 32 7.44 2.27 -2.50
N PHE A 33 6.88 3.21 -3.25
CA PHE A 33 6.56 3.09 -4.66
C PHE A 33 7.71 3.58 -5.54
N PHE A 34 8.16 2.72 -6.45
CA PHE A 34 9.19 3.03 -7.43
C PHE A 34 8.56 3.19 -8.81
N GLU A 35 8.55 4.42 -9.30
CA GLU A 35 8.28 4.71 -10.70
C GLU A 35 9.28 4.00 -11.63
N PRO A 36 8.84 3.50 -12.79
CA PRO A 36 9.73 2.85 -13.72
C PRO A 36 10.64 3.88 -14.40
N THR A 37 11.95 3.68 -14.29
CA THR A 37 12.97 4.54 -14.92
C THR A 37 13.01 4.44 -16.45
N THR A 38 12.38 3.40 -17.02
CA THR A 38 12.28 3.20 -18.47
C THR A 38 10.96 2.48 -18.80
N ILE A 39 10.51 2.60 -20.05
CA ILE A 39 9.30 1.91 -20.55
C ILE A 39 9.39 0.37 -20.54
N TYR A 40 10.58 -0.19 -20.32
CA TYR A 40 10.80 -1.64 -20.26
C TYR A 40 10.70 -2.20 -18.83
N ASN A 41 10.61 -1.33 -17.84
CA ASN A 41 10.49 -1.71 -16.44
C ASN A 41 9.04 -1.54 -15.97
N TYR A 42 8.62 -2.43 -15.08
CA TYR A 42 7.37 -2.27 -14.36
C TYR A 42 7.58 -1.42 -13.10
N PRO A 43 6.59 -0.59 -12.71
CA PRO A 43 6.57 0.02 -11.39
C PRO A 43 6.67 -1.05 -10.30
N LYS A 44 7.19 -0.67 -9.13
CA LYS A 44 7.33 -1.58 -8.01
C LYS A 44 6.82 -0.96 -6.72
N ILE A 45 6.26 -1.79 -5.86
CA ILE A 45 5.92 -1.43 -4.49
C ILE A 45 6.70 -2.34 -3.56
N PHE A 46 7.43 -1.75 -2.62
CA PHE A 46 8.13 -2.46 -1.57
C PHE A 46 7.49 -2.14 -0.23
N VAL A 47 7.25 -3.16 0.58
CA VAL A 47 6.75 -3.01 1.95
C VAL A 47 7.69 -3.73 2.89
N SER A 48 8.25 -3.00 3.85
CA SER A 48 9.06 -3.57 4.93
C SER A 48 8.18 -3.97 6.10
N ILE A 49 8.33 -5.21 6.54
CA ILE A 49 7.70 -5.77 7.74
C ILE A 49 8.71 -5.94 8.88
N ASN A 50 9.85 -5.23 8.83
CA ASN A 50 10.93 -5.33 9.81
C ASN A 50 10.50 -4.96 11.25
N HIS A 51 9.39 -4.25 11.42
CA HIS A 51 8.80 -3.88 12.70
C HIS A 51 7.59 -4.72 13.10
N PHE A 52 7.22 -5.73 12.30
CA PHE A 52 6.01 -6.51 12.51
C PHE A 52 5.95 -7.19 13.88
N ASP A 53 7.04 -7.78 14.35
CA ASP A 53 7.08 -8.43 15.66
C ASP A 53 6.85 -7.44 16.82
N VAL A 54 7.30 -6.19 16.67
CA VAL A 54 7.07 -5.13 17.66
C VAL A 54 5.59 -4.73 17.64
N LEU A 55 5.03 -4.49 16.45
CA LEU A 55 3.61 -4.16 16.28
C LEU A 55 2.71 -5.27 16.81
N LEU A 56 3.06 -6.53 16.57
CA LEU A 56 2.33 -7.70 17.06
C LEU A 56 2.29 -7.74 18.60
N GLN A 57 3.40 -7.41 19.26
CA GLN A 57 3.47 -7.37 20.72
C GLN A 57 2.71 -6.19 21.32
N GLU A 58 2.75 -5.03 20.67
CA GLU A 58 2.18 -3.79 21.20
C GLU A 58 0.68 -3.64 20.92
N LEU A 59 0.23 -4.10 19.75
CA LEU A 59 -1.12 -3.84 19.23
C LEU A 59 -1.95 -5.11 19.05
N GLY A 60 -1.30 -6.28 19.03
CA GLY A 60 -1.94 -7.55 18.70
C GLY A 60 -2.00 -7.81 17.19
N GLU A 61 -2.44 -9.02 16.83
CA GLU A 61 -2.34 -9.53 15.46
C GLU A 61 -3.12 -8.69 14.45
N PHE A 62 -4.36 -8.32 14.79
CA PHE A 62 -5.23 -7.56 13.90
C PHE A 62 -4.61 -6.22 13.52
N ASP A 63 -4.29 -5.39 14.50
CA ASP A 63 -3.76 -4.05 14.27
C ASP A 63 -2.37 -4.09 13.64
N ALA A 64 -1.55 -5.10 13.96
CA ALA A 64 -0.25 -5.30 13.32
C ALA A 64 -0.39 -5.60 11.83
N VAL A 65 -1.30 -6.49 11.44
CA VAL A 65 -1.58 -6.79 10.02
C VAL A 65 -2.19 -5.59 9.34
N LEU A 66 -3.14 -4.91 9.97
CA LEU A 66 -3.79 -3.73 9.42
C LEU A 66 -2.80 -2.60 9.13
N ASN A 67 -1.80 -2.39 10.00
CA ASN A 67 -0.72 -1.44 9.75
C ASN A 67 0.06 -1.76 8.47
N ILE A 68 0.36 -3.04 8.21
CA ILE A 68 1.04 -3.44 6.97
C ILE A 68 0.14 -3.19 5.74
N LEU A 69 -1.16 -3.45 5.85
CA LEU A 69 -2.10 -3.18 4.77
C LEU A 69 -2.26 -1.68 4.51
N ARG A 70 -2.23 -0.84 5.55
CA ARG A 70 -2.24 0.63 5.45
C ARG A 70 -1.04 1.14 4.66
N ILE A 71 0.17 0.72 5.05
CA ILE A 71 1.40 1.05 4.30
C ILE A 71 1.25 0.62 2.83
N PHE A 72 0.76 -0.59 2.59
CA PHE A 72 0.57 -1.04 1.21
C PHE A 72 -0.48 -0.21 0.44
N ALA A 73 -1.58 0.18 1.09
CA ALA A 73 -2.63 1.01 0.50
C ALA A 73 -2.13 2.42 0.16
N HIS A 74 -1.27 3.00 1.00
CA HIS A 74 -0.58 4.26 0.72
C HIS A 74 0.22 4.18 -0.58
N GLU A 75 1.06 3.15 -0.74
CA GLU A 75 1.86 2.96 -1.96
C GLU A 75 1.00 2.67 -3.21
N ILE A 76 -0.18 2.07 -3.03
CA ILE A 76 -1.17 1.94 -4.11
C ILE A 76 -1.70 3.30 -4.53
N GLY A 77 -1.87 4.25 -3.60
CA GLY A 77 -2.20 5.65 -3.88
C GLY A 77 -1.21 6.29 -4.85
N HIS A 78 0.10 6.17 -4.60
CA HIS A 78 1.14 6.65 -5.53
C HIS A 78 1.09 5.95 -6.89
N TYR A 79 0.82 4.63 -6.91
CA TYR A 79 0.64 3.91 -8.18
C TYR A 79 -0.57 4.43 -8.99
N LEU A 80 -1.69 4.75 -8.32
CA LEU A 80 -2.89 5.28 -8.97
C LEU A 80 -2.64 6.71 -9.49
N GLU A 81 -1.95 7.53 -8.72
CA GLU A 81 -1.49 8.85 -9.15
C GLU A 81 -0.64 8.73 -10.43
N TYR A 82 0.39 7.89 -10.41
CA TYR A 82 1.28 7.62 -11.56
C TYR A 82 0.49 7.19 -12.81
N THR A 83 -0.43 6.22 -12.68
CA THR A 83 -1.20 5.72 -13.82
C THR A 83 -2.27 6.67 -14.32
N SER A 84 -2.69 7.64 -13.49
CA SER A 84 -3.61 8.70 -13.92
C SER A 84 -2.94 9.75 -14.81
N GLY A 85 -1.60 9.83 -14.80
CA GLY A 85 -0.83 10.86 -15.47
C GLY A 85 -0.88 12.22 -14.77
N TYR A 86 -1.41 12.27 -13.55
CA TYR A 86 -1.30 13.45 -12.68
C TYR A 86 0.16 13.65 -12.24
N MET A 87 0.56 14.91 -12.10
CA MET A 87 1.91 15.32 -11.72
C MET A 87 1.80 16.36 -10.61
N GLY A 88 1.70 15.90 -9.37
CA GLY A 88 1.77 16.73 -8.17
C GLY A 88 3.22 17.10 -7.81
N ASP A 89 3.38 18.03 -6.88
CA ASP A 89 4.61 18.08 -6.09
C ASP A 89 4.57 17.01 -4.99
N ASN A 90 5.72 16.72 -4.37
CA ASN A 90 5.80 15.67 -3.35
C ASN A 90 4.74 15.84 -2.25
N GLU A 91 4.50 17.05 -1.76
CA GLU A 91 3.51 17.27 -0.69
C GLU A 91 2.10 16.91 -1.14
N SER A 92 1.72 17.29 -2.35
CA SER A 92 0.41 16.94 -2.92
C SER A 92 0.26 15.44 -3.15
N SER A 93 1.32 14.78 -3.62
CA SER A 93 1.34 13.34 -3.88
C SER A 93 1.18 12.51 -2.59
N GLU A 94 1.87 12.90 -1.50
CA GLU A 94 1.70 12.26 -0.18
C GLU A 94 0.28 12.45 0.35
N ILE A 95 -0.30 13.65 0.22
CA ILE A 95 -1.70 13.91 0.62
C ILE A 95 -2.67 13.04 -0.18
N ILE A 96 -2.43 12.86 -1.48
CA ILE A 96 -3.26 11.98 -2.31
C ILE A 96 -3.14 10.53 -1.83
N ALA A 97 -1.92 10.06 -1.56
CA ALA A 97 -1.66 8.72 -1.06
C ALA A 97 -2.33 8.45 0.30
N ASP A 98 -2.25 9.40 1.24
CA ASP A 98 -2.93 9.33 2.55
C ASP A 98 -4.46 9.23 2.38
N ASN A 99 -5.05 10.02 1.48
CA ASN A 99 -6.49 9.96 1.23
C ASN A 99 -6.91 8.62 0.62
N TYR A 100 -6.09 8.05 -0.28
CA TYR A 100 -6.32 6.71 -0.82
C TYR A 100 -6.19 5.64 0.26
N GLU A 101 -5.16 5.71 1.10
CA GLU A 101 -4.95 4.79 2.23
C GLU A 101 -6.20 4.75 3.11
N ASP A 102 -6.62 5.91 3.64
CA ASP A 102 -7.72 5.99 4.59
C ASP A 102 -9.03 5.46 3.97
N SER A 103 -9.34 5.89 2.74
CA SER A 103 -10.56 5.48 2.07
C SER A 103 -10.59 3.98 1.78
N LEU A 104 -9.47 3.43 1.29
CA LEU A 104 -9.37 2.04 0.87
C LEU A 104 -9.40 1.09 2.07
N ILE A 105 -8.71 1.45 3.14
CA ILE A 105 -8.65 0.64 4.36
C ILE A 105 -9.99 0.64 5.08
N GLN A 106 -10.65 1.81 5.19
CA GLN A 106 -11.98 1.87 5.76
C GLN A 106 -12.97 0.99 4.98
N LYS A 107 -12.95 1.08 3.64
CA LYS A 107 -13.80 0.25 2.79
C LYS A 107 -13.51 -1.24 2.93
N PHE A 108 -12.23 -1.63 3.00
CA PHE A 108 -11.84 -3.02 3.22
C PHE A 108 -12.36 -3.58 4.54
N ILE A 109 -12.26 -2.78 5.62
CA ILE A 109 -12.75 -3.15 6.94
C ILE A 109 -14.27 -3.39 6.91
N ASP A 110 -15.00 -2.45 6.31
CA ASP A 110 -16.47 -2.46 6.27
C ASP A 110 -17.04 -3.58 5.40
N GLU A 111 -16.43 -3.86 4.25
CA GLU A 111 -17.02 -4.75 3.24
C GLU A 111 -16.48 -6.18 3.27
N VAL A 112 -15.25 -6.36 3.76
CA VAL A 112 -14.56 -7.64 3.65
C VAL A 112 -14.08 -8.13 5.00
N TYR A 113 -13.56 -7.26 5.87
CA TYR A 113 -12.98 -7.77 7.11
C TYR A 113 -14.05 -8.23 8.10
N TYR A 114 -14.97 -7.38 8.53
CA TYR A 114 -15.98 -7.78 9.51
C TYR A 114 -16.93 -8.86 8.99
N VAL A 115 -17.23 -8.87 7.68
CA VAL A 115 -18.08 -9.90 7.06
C VAL A 115 -17.51 -11.32 7.16
N TYR A 116 -16.19 -11.48 7.21
CA TYR A 116 -15.52 -12.79 7.26
C TYR A 116 -15.03 -13.19 8.66
N TYR A 117 -15.05 -12.27 9.63
CA TYR A 117 -14.54 -12.49 10.98
C TYR A 117 -15.60 -12.34 12.09
N ASP A 118 -16.85 -12.02 11.73
CA ASP A 118 -18.06 -12.20 12.57
C ASP A 118 -18.67 -13.61 12.42
#